data_AF-A0AAN7UKT9-F1
#
_entry.id   AF-A0AAN7UKT9-F1
#
_cell.length_a   1.000
_cell.length_b   1.000
_cell.length_c   1.000
_cell.angle_alpha   90.00
_cell.angle_beta   90.00
_cell.angle_gamma   90.00
#
_symmetry.space_group_name_H-M   'P 1'
#
loop_
_entity.id
_entity.type
_entity.pdbx_description
1 polymer ?
#
loop_
_entity_poly.entity_id
_entity_poly.type
_entity_poly.pdbx_seq_one_letter_code
_entity_poly.pdbx_strand_id
1 'polypeptide(L)'
;MYLGGNSKRSAAGRGLVHKRNRHGSSETIGIKRRSSVLDKLIITSMAAHSAQELCDSETSWGPDTVSTVENLFCDMETKTLYPVCAGTATTSCFDLENESLILPDGTQQHDGIQARSTPKAYNSTMYW
;
A
#
# COMPACT_ATOMS: atom_id res chain seq x y z
N MET A 1 -2.01 -27.92 -81.28
CA MET A 1 -0.59 -28.22 -81.06
C MET A 1 -0.38 -28.37 -79.56
N TYR A 2 0.27 -29.48 -79.18
CA TYR A 2 0.58 -30.00 -77.84
C TYR A 2 1.25 -28.94 -76.91
N LEU A 3 1.26 -28.99 -75.57
CA LEU A 3 1.54 -30.04 -74.56
C LEU A 3 0.93 -29.58 -73.20
N GLY A 4 0.36 -30.44 -72.35
CA GLY A 4 1.06 -31.19 -71.29
C GLY A 4 1.00 -30.42 -69.95
N GLY A 5 0.59 -30.93 -68.78
CA GLY A 5 0.63 -32.30 -68.28
C GLY A 5 1.39 -32.35 -66.94
N ASN A 6 0.63 -32.24 -65.84
CA ASN A 6 0.80 -32.87 -64.51
C ASN A 6 2.12 -32.79 -63.69
N SER A 7 1.93 -32.40 -62.43
CA SER A 7 2.57 -32.86 -61.18
C SER A 7 4.00 -33.41 -61.21
N LYS A 8 4.92 -32.76 -60.48
CA LYS A 8 5.94 -33.48 -59.71
C LYS A 8 6.12 -32.93 -58.29
N ARG A 9 6.25 -33.92 -57.41
CA ARG A 9 6.33 -33.93 -55.95
C ARG A 9 7.54 -33.14 -55.43
N SER A 10 7.42 -32.61 -54.22
CA SER A 10 8.53 -32.60 -53.27
C SER A 10 8.01 -33.10 -51.94
N ALA A 11 8.60 -34.20 -51.47
CA ALA A 11 8.33 -34.84 -50.21
C ALA A 11 9.48 -34.56 -49.24
N ALA A 12 9.15 -34.72 -47.96
CA ALA A 12 10.02 -34.93 -46.81
C ALA A 12 10.65 -33.69 -46.15
N GLY A 13 10.22 -33.47 -44.91
CA GLY A 13 10.82 -32.52 -43.97
C GLY A 13 10.02 -32.46 -42.67
N ARG A 14 10.01 -33.57 -41.92
CA ARG A 14 9.51 -33.63 -40.54
C ARG A 14 10.33 -32.67 -39.68
N GLY A 15 9.66 -31.84 -38.89
CA GLY A 15 10.32 -30.94 -37.95
C GLY A 15 9.32 -30.37 -36.96
N LEU A 16 8.98 -31.20 -35.97
CA LEU A 16 8.06 -30.91 -34.88
C LEU A 16 8.49 -29.65 -34.12
N VAL A 17 7.51 -28.78 -33.88
CA VAL A 17 7.22 -28.13 -32.60
C VAL A 17 8.45 -27.77 -31.75
N HIS A 18 8.94 -26.55 -31.88
CA HIS A 18 9.63 -25.88 -30.78
C HIS A 18 8.66 -24.93 -30.08
N LYS A 19 7.68 -25.52 -29.39
CA LYS A 19 6.88 -24.84 -28.38
C LYS A 19 7.81 -24.59 -27.20
N ARG A 20 8.43 -23.41 -27.16
CA ARG A 20 9.28 -22.99 -26.05
C ARG A 20 8.40 -22.82 -24.81
N ASN A 21 8.30 -23.89 -24.02
CA ASN A 21 7.86 -23.84 -22.64
C ASN A 21 8.94 -23.13 -21.82
N ARG A 22 8.75 -21.83 -21.55
CA ARG A 22 9.40 -21.16 -20.43
C ARG A 22 8.40 -21.11 -19.28
N HIS A 23 8.20 -22.25 -18.63
CA HIS A 23 7.71 -22.27 -17.25
C HIS A 23 8.94 -22.31 -16.35
N GLY A 24 9.15 -21.22 -15.61
CA GLY A 24 10.28 -21.06 -14.72
C GLY A 24 10.36 -19.62 -14.23
N SER A 25 9.28 -19.20 -13.55
CA SER A 25 9.29 -18.22 -12.46
C SER A 25 10.38 -17.15 -12.52
N SER A 26 10.32 -16.24 -13.50
CA SER A 26 10.84 -14.91 -13.21
C SER A 26 9.68 -14.20 -12.55
N GLU A 27 9.79 -14.09 -11.23
CA GLU A 27 8.91 -13.33 -10.35
C GLU A 27 8.15 -12.28 -11.14
N THR A 28 6.82 -12.40 -11.12
CA THR A 28 6.00 -11.22 -11.19
C THR A 28 6.63 -10.26 -10.20
N ILE A 29 7.40 -9.28 -10.70
CA ILE A 29 7.61 -8.02 -10.01
C ILE A 29 6.20 -7.41 -10.02
N GLY A 30 5.32 -7.98 -9.21
CA GLY A 30 4.28 -7.24 -8.56
C GLY A 30 5.07 -6.09 -7.98
N ILE A 31 4.87 -4.93 -8.57
CA ILE A 31 5.39 -3.68 -8.07
C ILE A 31 4.85 -3.60 -6.63
N LYS A 32 5.59 -4.16 -5.68
CA LYS A 32 5.50 -3.92 -4.24
C LYS A 32 6.03 -2.50 -3.99
N ARG A 33 5.58 -1.54 -4.80
CA ARG A 33 5.84 -0.10 -4.67
C ARG A 33 4.54 0.66 -4.49
N ARG A 34 3.58 0.05 -3.78
CA ARG A 34 2.42 0.73 -3.19
C ARG A 34 2.56 0.86 -1.65
N SER A 35 3.72 0.49 -1.09
CA SER A 35 4.00 0.43 0.35
C SER A 35 5.31 1.16 0.59
N SER A 36 5.27 2.49 0.53
CA SER A 36 6.46 3.29 0.89
C SER A 36 6.09 4.68 1.39
N VAL A 37 4.97 5.25 0.93
CA VAL A 37 4.48 6.54 1.45
C VAL A 37 3.52 6.34 2.63
N LEU A 38 2.64 5.33 2.57
CA LEU A 38 1.71 5.00 3.67
C LEU A 38 2.38 4.33 4.89
N ASP A 39 3.61 3.85 4.72
CA ASP A 39 4.42 3.25 5.80
C ASP A 39 5.35 4.29 6.45
N LYS A 40 5.11 5.58 6.18
CA LYS A 40 5.88 6.68 6.74
C LYS A 40 5.04 7.43 7.75
N LEU A 41 5.70 7.84 8.83
CA LEU A 41 5.15 8.68 9.87
C LEU A 41 5.93 10.00 9.88
N ILE A 42 5.25 11.14 9.89
CA ILE A 42 5.84 12.45 10.08
C ILE A 42 5.44 12.94 11.46
N ILE A 43 6.41 13.20 12.33
CA ILE A 43 6.18 13.82 13.64
C ILE A 43 6.69 15.25 13.55
N THR A 44 5.79 16.21 13.66
CA THR A 44 6.14 17.64 13.59
C THR A 44 5.80 18.36 14.88
N SER A 45 6.64 19.33 15.21
CA SER A 45 6.43 20.28 16.32
C SER A 45 6.15 21.70 15.84
N MET A 46 5.90 21.86 14.54
CA MET A 46 5.66 23.17 13.93
C MET A 46 4.16 23.45 13.88
N ALA A 47 3.73 24.58 14.46
CA ALA A 47 2.33 25.00 14.40
C ALA A 47 1.82 25.28 12.97
N ALA A 48 2.73 25.54 12.02
CA ALA A 48 2.40 25.71 10.61
C ALA A 48 2.10 24.36 9.88
N HIS A 49 2.35 23.23 10.53
CA HIS A 49 2.08 21.89 10.01
C HIS A 49 0.96 21.22 10.83
N SER A 50 -0.23 21.82 10.80
CA SER A 50 -1.39 21.30 11.51
C SER A 50 -1.79 19.93 10.98
N ALA A 51 -1.84 18.93 11.87
CA ALA A 51 -2.32 17.60 11.52
C ALA A 51 -3.82 17.63 11.18
N GLN A 52 -4.56 18.55 11.81
CA GLN A 52 -5.97 18.76 11.56
C GLN A 52 -6.23 19.31 10.16
N GLU A 53 -5.56 20.40 9.77
CA GLU A 53 -5.75 20.97 8.42
C GLU A 53 -5.38 19.98 7.31
N LEU A 54 -4.35 19.15 7.54
CA LEU A 54 -3.92 18.11 6.62
C LEU A 54 -4.96 16.98 6.48
N CYS A 55 -5.62 16.61 7.57
CA CYS A 55 -6.67 15.59 7.55
C CYS A 55 -7.96 16.12 6.91
N ASP A 56 -8.38 17.33 7.27
CA ASP A 56 -9.63 17.94 6.80
C ASP A 56 -9.58 18.33 5.31
N SER A 57 -8.38 18.50 4.74
CA SER A 57 -8.22 18.77 3.32
C SER A 57 -8.41 17.51 2.46
N GLU A 58 -9.41 17.52 1.57
CA GLU A 58 -9.67 16.46 0.58
C GLU A 58 -8.53 16.28 -0.44
N THR A 59 -7.76 17.34 -0.67
CA THR A 59 -6.70 17.35 -1.70
C THR A 59 -5.32 17.00 -1.13
N SER A 60 -5.17 17.02 0.19
CA SER A 60 -3.92 16.66 0.85
C SER A 60 -3.75 15.13 0.82
N TRP A 61 -2.62 14.64 0.36
CA TRP A 61 -2.28 13.21 0.39
C TRP A 61 -0.83 13.05 0.80
N GLY A 62 -0.54 12.04 1.62
CA GLY A 62 0.84 11.85 2.08
C GLY A 62 0.98 10.76 3.13
N PRO A 63 2.16 10.72 3.77
CA PRO A 63 2.40 9.96 4.99
C PRO A 63 1.44 10.38 6.10
N ASP A 64 1.26 9.50 7.08
CA ASP A 64 0.54 9.92 8.28
C ASP A 64 1.35 10.95 9.04
N THR A 65 0.65 11.87 9.70
CA THR A 65 1.28 13.01 10.36
C THR A 65 0.78 13.15 11.79
N VAL A 66 1.71 13.28 12.74
CA VAL A 66 1.46 13.63 14.12
C VAL A 66 1.93 15.04 14.38
N SER A 67 1.03 15.90 14.85
CA SER A 67 1.35 17.23 15.36
C SER A 67 1.47 17.13 16.89
N THR A 68 2.69 17.29 17.39
CA THR A 68 2.96 17.30 18.85
C THR A 68 2.51 18.59 19.52
N VAL A 69 2.32 19.67 18.76
CA VAL A 69 1.75 20.94 19.25
C VAL A 69 0.26 20.80 19.52
N GLU A 70 -0.45 20.11 18.61
CA GLU A 70 -1.89 19.91 18.73
C GLU A 70 -2.24 18.63 19.49
N ASN A 71 -1.27 17.73 19.70
CA ASN A 71 -1.47 16.37 20.20
C ASN A 71 -2.48 15.59 19.35
N LEU A 72 -2.36 15.72 18.02
CA LEU A 72 -3.24 15.10 17.04
C LEU A 72 -2.44 14.25 16.06
N PHE A 73 -3.00 13.12 15.69
CA PHE A 73 -2.53 12.21 14.65
C PHE A 73 -3.56 12.15 13.53
N CYS A 74 -3.13 12.36 12.30
CA CYS A 74 -3.95 12.16 11.11
C CYS A 74 -3.53 10.87 10.41
N ASP A 75 -4.46 9.91 10.35
CA ASP A 75 -4.36 8.78 9.43
C ASP A 75 -4.76 9.26 8.03
N MET A 76 -3.76 9.51 7.19
CA MET A 76 -3.95 10.07 5.85
C MET A 76 -4.59 9.06 4.88
N GLU A 77 -4.60 7.77 5.22
CA GLU A 77 -5.26 6.74 4.42
C GLU A 77 -6.79 6.81 4.55
N THR A 78 -7.27 7.00 5.79
CA THR A 78 -8.70 7.07 6.09
C THR A 78 -9.21 8.49 6.25
N LYS A 79 -8.32 9.48 6.26
CA LYS A 79 -8.61 10.88 6.62
C LYS A 79 -9.26 10.99 7.99
N THR A 80 -8.81 10.15 8.92
CA THR A 80 -9.33 10.13 10.29
C THR A 80 -8.35 10.77 11.24
N LEU A 81 -8.87 11.64 12.08
CA LEU A 81 -8.09 12.34 13.08
C LEU A 81 -8.26 11.67 14.45
N TYR A 82 -7.15 11.35 15.08
CA TYR A 82 -7.09 10.73 16.39
C TYR A 82 -6.28 11.60 17.35
N PRO A 83 -6.65 11.68 18.64
CA PRO A 83 -5.80 12.30 19.65
C PRO A 83 -4.55 11.44 19.90
N VAL A 84 -3.44 12.08 20.30
CA VAL A 84 -2.30 11.37 20.86
C VAL A 84 -2.65 10.86 22.26
N CYS A 85 -2.20 9.64 22.60
CA CYS A 85 -2.45 9.03 23.90
C CYS A 85 -1.74 9.85 25.00
N ALA A 86 -2.51 10.64 25.73
CA ALA A 86 -2.04 11.43 26.85
C ALA A 86 -3.14 11.61 27.90
N GLY A 87 -2.79 11.42 29.17
CA GLY A 87 -3.72 11.61 30.31
C GLY A 87 -4.95 10.70 30.23
N THR A 88 -6.09 11.29 29.87
CA THR A 88 -7.40 10.60 29.79
C THR A 88 -7.67 9.92 28.45
N ALA A 89 -6.90 10.22 27.40
CA ALA A 89 -7.02 9.57 26.10
C ALA A 89 -6.27 8.23 26.12
N THR A 90 -6.96 7.17 26.54
CA THR A 90 -6.42 5.80 26.63
C THR A 90 -7.00 4.85 25.57
N THR A 91 -8.03 5.28 24.85
CA THR A 91 -8.72 4.51 23.79
C THR A 91 -8.94 5.39 22.57
N SER A 92 -8.85 4.80 21.36
CA SER A 92 -8.91 5.53 20.08
C SER A 92 -7.86 6.64 19.99
N CYS A 93 -6.64 6.36 20.41
CA CYS A 93 -5.56 7.34 20.47
C CYS A 93 -4.28 6.81 19.83
N PHE A 94 -3.42 7.70 19.37
CA PHE A 94 -2.12 7.35 18.80
C PHE A 94 -1.03 7.40 19.88
N ASP A 95 -0.37 6.28 20.10
CA ASP A 95 0.79 6.16 20.98
C ASP A 95 2.04 6.63 20.23
N LEU A 96 2.61 7.75 20.68
CA LEU A 96 3.83 8.32 20.13
C LEU A 96 5.08 7.49 20.46
N GLU A 97 5.12 6.79 21.59
CA GLU A 97 6.28 6.01 22.02
C GLU A 97 6.36 4.70 21.24
N ASN A 98 5.21 4.07 21.01
CA ASN A 98 5.11 2.82 20.27
C ASN A 98 4.81 3.03 18.78
N GLU A 99 4.65 4.28 18.35
CA GLU A 99 4.26 4.68 16.98
C GLU A 99 3.05 3.87 16.47
N SER A 100 2.04 3.68 17.32
CA SER A 100 0.92 2.76 17.05
C SER A 100 -0.42 3.34 17.43
N LEU A 101 -1.46 3.04 16.64
CA LEU A 101 -2.81 3.47 16.92
C LEU A 101 -3.52 2.47 17.83
N ILE A 102 -3.94 2.91 19.02
CA ILE A 102 -4.71 2.13 19.98
C ILE A 102 -6.20 2.35 19.68
N LEU A 103 -6.85 1.35 19.11
CA LEU A 103 -8.29 1.32 18.90
C LEU A 103 -8.98 0.57 20.07
N PRO A 104 -10.23 0.91 20.45
CA PRO A 104 -10.97 0.16 21.44
C PRO A 104 -11.19 -1.29 20.96
N ASP A 105 -11.11 -2.25 21.90
CA ASP A 105 -11.13 -3.72 21.73
C ASP A 105 -12.45 -4.32 21.17
N GLY A 106 -13.16 -3.60 20.29
CA GLY A 106 -14.55 -3.87 19.94
C GLY A 106 -14.83 -4.46 18.56
N THR A 107 -13.85 -4.67 17.68
CA THR A 107 -14.10 -5.27 16.35
C THR A 107 -13.06 -6.33 16.00
N GLN A 108 -13.21 -7.50 16.63
CA GLN A 108 -12.77 -8.76 16.04
C GLN A 108 -13.53 -8.93 14.71
N GLN A 109 -12.82 -8.70 13.61
CA GLN A 109 -13.30 -8.95 12.26
C GLN A 109 -13.66 -10.42 12.07
N HIS A 110 -14.95 -10.71 12.15
CA HIS A 110 -15.59 -11.77 11.40
C HIS A 110 -16.60 -11.07 10.48
N ASP A 111 -16.11 -10.52 9.37
CA ASP A 111 -16.82 -10.45 8.08
C ASP A 111 -15.97 -9.66 7.08
N GLY A 112 -15.28 -10.39 6.21
CA GLY A 112 -15.17 -10.12 4.77
C GLY A 112 -14.64 -8.79 4.21
N ILE A 113 -14.39 -7.73 4.99
CA ILE A 113 -13.80 -6.48 4.52
C ILE A 113 -12.67 -6.13 5.48
N GLN A 114 -11.47 -5.97 4.95
CA GLN A 114 -10.20 -5.75 5.66
C GLN A 114 -10.25 -4.47 6.49
N ALA A 115 -10.96 -4.48 7.62
CA ALA A 115 -10.73 -3.49 8.66
C ALA A 115 -9.30 -3.73 9.16
N ARG A 116 -8.62 -2.68 9.56
CA ARG A 116 -7.21 -2.78 9.88
C ARG A 116 -7.07 -3.09 11.38
N SER A 117 -7.33 -4.34 11.77
CA SER A 117 -7.05 -4.81 13.14
C SER A 117 -5.57 -5.11 13.36
N THR A 118 -4.73 -4.96 12.33
CA THR A 118 -3.28 -4.96 12.49
C THR A 118 -2.83 -3.54 12.85
N PRO A 119 -2.08 -3.32 13.94
CA PRO A 119 -1.46 -2.03 14.19
C PRO A 119 -0.70 -1.58 12.94
N LYS A 120 -0.95 -0.35 12.50
CA LYS A 120 -0.25 0.26 11.37
C LYS A 120 1.24 0.29 11.75
N ALA A 121 2.07 -0.43 11.00
CA ALA A 121 3.49 -0.49 11.23
C ALA A 121 4.19 0.49 10.28
N TYR A 122 4.96 1.43 10.84
CA TYR A 122 5.76 2.36 10.06
C TYR A 122 7.16 1.80 9.85
N ASN A 123 7.67 1.95 8.64
CA ASN A 123 9.04 1.56 8.28
C ASN A 123 10.00 2.75 8.39
N SER A 124 9.49 3.98 8.46
CA SER A 124 10.30 5.18 8.47
C SER A 124 9.55 6.34 9.13
N THR A 125 10.14 6.88 10.20
CA THR A 125 9.65 8.09 10.88
C THR A 125 10.53 9.28 10.52
N MET A 126 9.90 10.40 10.19
CA MET A 126 10.56 11.68 9.93
C MET A 126 10.17 12.70 10.98
N TYR A 127 11.13 13.50 11.41
CA TYR A 127 10.92 14.57 12.39
C TYR A 127 11.14 15.92 11.70
N TRP A 128 10.16 16.81 11.80
CA TRP A 128 10.17 18.15 11.19
C TRP A 128 10.10 19.23 12.27
#